data_AF-A0A2T4T991-F1
#
_entry.id   AF-A0A2T4T991-F1
#
_cell.length_a   1.000
_cell.length_b   1.000
_cell.length_c   1.000
_cell.angle_alpha   90.00
_cell.angle_beta   90.00
_cell.angle_gamma   90.00
#
_symmetry.space_group_name_H-M   'P 1'
#
loop_
_entity.id
_entity.type
_entity.pdbx_description
1 polymer ?
#
loop_
_entity_poly.entity_id
_entity_poly.type
_entity_poly.pdbx_seq_one_letter_code
_entity_poly.pdbx_strand_id
1 'polypeptide(L)'
;MNITINNPYASFTCTTKGAELISYTDQDGHQYIWQKNDQYWDKVSPILFPYIGSDIDFINYGTESYPMLHLGLIKDMDFQITKKGAHSVTLSTMSNEETKQYYPYDFEFSVTFRLRETELEISYTVSNLNKSDMPFLIGGHTNFLCPMEADEKLEEYCLSFADADKEDIPLTHQMFDSGTNLYDQFTERKVKLHKNFEHGVVFQFPDFPQLGLWSPPKKNAPFICFQPWCAGTVDELSQKDIAKRKYVQILSSHQSKMYRFSFSPLQKEEIEEDIEATIEENMEYIEDMEIVIPKFDDIKPSGTNSDSESTVDTKPNRDVDTTSSNNTENKENGIKKKKKASSKPNYNKKKKKRKMRKKKKG
;
A
#
# COMPACT_ATOMS: atom_id res chain seq x y z
N MET A 1 -7.71 25.02 -13.59
CA MET A 1 -6.50 25.80 -13.92
C MET A 1 -5.30 25.10 -13.32
N ASN A 2 -4.20 24.95 -14.06
CA ASN A 2 -2.98 24.32 -13.56
C ASN A 2 -2.02 25.36 -12.96
N ILE A 3 -1.33 24.99 -11.88
CA ILE A 3 -0.34 25.79 -11.18
C ILE A 3 0.94 24.96 -11.11
N THR A 4 2.02 25.46 -11.71
CA THR A 4 3.34 24.85 -11.62
C THR A 4 4.23 25.68 -10.70
N ILE A 5 4.95 25.00 -9.80
CA ILE A 5 5.94 25.58 -8.90
C ILE A 5 7.20 24.72 -8.98
N ASN A 6 8.35 25.37 -9.02
CA ASN A 6 9.65 24.72 -9.10
C ASN A 6 10.68 25.39 -8.18
N ASN A 7 11.79 24.70 -8.02
CA ASN A 7 13.06 25.20 -7.52
C ASN A 7 14.18 24.57 -8.42
N PRO A 8 15.47 24.76 -8.13
CA PRO A 8 16.54 24.18 -8.96
C PRO A 8 16.57 22.64 -9.04
N TYR A 9 15.90 21.94 -8.12
CA TYR A 9 16.00 20.49 -7.95
C TYR A 9 14.77 19.73 -8.44
N ALA A 10 13.61 20.39 -8.49
CA ALA A 10 12.34 19.74 -8.79
C ALA A 10 11.24 20.73 -9.21
N SER A 11 10.17 20.18 -9.79
CA SER A 11 8.97 20.90 -10.20
C SER A 11 7.73 20.06 -9.88
N PHE A 12 6.68 20.69 -9.38
CA PHE A 12 5.36 20.05 -9.27
C PHE A 12 4.29 20.88 -9.97
N THR A 13 3.22 20.21 -10.40
CA THR A 13 2.02 20.87 -10.91
C THR A 13 0.78 20.34 -10.22
N CYS A 14 -0.04 21.25 -9.70
CA CYS A 14 -1.38 20.94 -9.18
C CYS A 14 -2.47 21.66 -9.99
N THR A 15 -3.73 21.25 -9.87
CA THR A 15 -4.87 21.92 -10.52
C THR A 15 -5.86 22.46 -9.49
N THR A 16 -6.57 23.54 -9.82
CA THR A 16 -7.66 24.08 -9.00
C THR A 16 -8.84 23.12 -8.85
N LYS A 17 -9.03 22.16 -9.77
CA LYS A 17 -10.09 21.16 -9.64
C LYS A 17 -9.65 20.10 -8.63
N GLY A 18 -10.36 19.99 -7.52
CA GLY A 18 -10.06 19.06 -6.43
C GLY A 18 -8.73 19.31 -5.71
N ALA A 19 -8.04 20.43 -6.00
CA ALA A 19 -6.67 20.67 -5.57
C ALA A 19 -5.71 19.48 -5.87
N GLU A 20 -5.92 18.76 -6.98
CA GLU A 20 -5.21 17.53 -7.32
C GLU A 20 -3.74 17.82 -7.74
N LEU A 21 -2.77 17.08 -7.20
CA LEU A 21 -1.40 17.01 -7.73
C LEU A 21 -1.42 16.18 -9.02
N ILE A 22 -0.93 16.73 -10.11
CA ILE A 22 -0.99 16.07 -11.43
C ILE A 22 0.39 15.76 -12.02
N SER A 23 1.46 16.33 -11.47
CA SER A 23 2.83 16.08 -11.94
C SER A 23 3.83 16.41 -10.83
N TYR A 24 4.89 15.61 -10.75
CA TYR A 24 6.12 15.94 -10.04
C TYR A 24 7.29 15.42 -10.88
N THR A 25 8.24 16.31 -11.20
CA THR A 25 9.48 15.96 -11.90
C THR A 25 10.69 16.40 -11.10
N ASP A 26 11.76 15.62 -11.16
CA ASP A 26 13.08 16.07 -10.69
C ASP A 26 13.72 17.08 -11.67
N GLN A 27 14.97 17.45 -11.41
CA GLN A 27 15.77 18.37 -12.23
C GLN A 27 16.11 17.82 -13.62
N ASP A 28 16.15 16.50 -13.78
CA ASP A 28 16.46 15.80 -15.02
C ASP A 28 15.20 15.55 -15.87
N GLY A 29 14.03 15.81 -15.30
CA GLY A 29 12.73 15.69 -15.95
C GLY A 29 12.06 14.33 -15.75
N HIS A 30 12.58 13.46 -14.89
CA HIS A 30 11.94 12.18 -14.56
C HIS A 30 10.61 12.44 -13.88
N GLN A 31 9.53 11.88 -14.43
CA GLN A 31 8.18 11.99 -13.87
C GLN A 31 7.97 10.90 -12.83
N TYR A 32 7.46 11.27 -11.66
CA TYR A 32 7.16 10.32 -10.58
C TYR A 32 5.67 10.04 -10.44
N ILE A 33 4.82 10.94 -10.94
CA ILE A 33 3.37 10.90 -10.75
C ILE A 33 2.70 10.35 -12.01
N TRP A 34 1.78 9.41 -11.82
CA TRP A 34 0.96 8.84 -12.89
C TRP A 34 0.28 9.92 -13.75
N GLN A 35 0.24 9.73 -15.08
CA GLN A 35 -0.19 10.77 -16.04
C GLN A 35 -1.59 10.57 -16.64
N LYS A 36 -2.48 9.82 -15.96
CA LYS A 36 -3.84 9.45 -16.44
C LYS A 36 -3.79 8.62 -17.73
N ASN A 37 -4.51 7.51 -17.75
CA ASN A 37 -4.71 6.73 -18.96
C ASN A 37 -6.01 5.94 -18.82
N ASP A 38 -6.98 6.18 -19.70
CA ASP A 38 -8.31 5.59 -19.63
C ASP A 38 -8.30 4.05 -19.69
N GLN A 39 -7.24 3.44 -20.24
CA GLN A 39 -7.05 1.99 -20.18
C GLN A 39 -6.91 1.50 -18.73
N TYR A 40 -6.16 2.25 -17.92
CA TYR A 40 -5.80 1.86 -16.56
C TYR A 40 -6.63 2.62 -15.52
N TRP A 41 -6.48 3.94 -15.46
CA TRP A 41 -7.08 4.81 -14.45
C TRP A 41 -7.04 6.29 -14.86
N ASP A 42 -8.15 7.00 -14.69
CA ASP A 42 -8.35 8.39 -15.13
C ASP A 42 -8.06 9.45 -14.05
N LYS A 43 -7.72 9.05 -12.82
CA LYS A 43 -7.32 9.96 -11.72
C LYS A 43 -5.84 9.88 -11.41
N VAL A 44 -5.29 10.89 -10.73
CA VAL A 44 -3.86 10.95 -10.38
C VAL A 44 -3.64 10.96 -8.89
N SER A 45 -4.20 11.95 -8.19
CA SER A 45 -4.02 12.09 -6.75
C SER A 45 -5.25 12.71 -6.06
N PRO A 46 -6.44 12.11 -6.22
CA PRO A 46 -7.64 12.67 -5.62
C PRO A 46 -7.53 12.77 -4.09
N ILE A 47 -8.04 13.85 -3.53
CA ILE A 47 -8.15 14.04 -2.09
C ILE A 47 -9.46 13.43 -1.63
N LEU A 48 -9.43 12.68 -0.51
CA LEU A 48 -10.60 11.98 -0.01
C LEU A 48 -11.10 12.67 1.26
N PHE A 49 -12.30 13.27 1.18
CA PHE A 49 -12.97 13.96 2.29
C PHE A 49 -14.45 14.22 1.92
N PRO A 50 -15.41 14.14 2.86
CA PRO A 50 -15.26 13.75 4.27
C PRO A 50 -15.39 12.24 4.50
N TYR A 51 -15.34 11.46 3.42
CA TYR A 51 -15.60 10.03 3.43
C TYR A 51 -14.51 9.26 2.70
N ILE A 52 -14.10 8.15 3.30
CA ILE A 52 -13.26 7.13 2.69
C ILE A 52 -13.96 5.81 2.95
N GLY A 53 -14.20 5.03 1.90
CA GLY A 53 -14.74 3.70 2.06
C GLY A 53 -15.28 3.08 0.78
N SER A 54 -15.91 1.91 0.93
CA SER A 54 -16.65 1.25 -0.13
C SER A 54 -17.85 2.09 -0.55
N ASP A 55 -18.37 1.77 -1.74
CA ASP A 55 -19.63 2.33 -2.22
C ASP A 55 -20.75 2.08 -1.21
N ILE A 56 -21.40 3.17 -0.82
CA ILE A 56 -22.49 3.18 0.14
C ILE A 56 -23.50 4.24 -0.26
N ASP A 57 -24.79 3.93 -0.12
CA ASP A 57 -25.85 4.84 -0.54
C ASP A 57 -25.93 6.09 0.35
N PHE A 58 -25.69 5.93 1.66
CA PHE A 58 -25.80 7.01 2.65
C PHE A 58 -24.93 6.77 3.89
N ILE A 59 -24.63 7.89 4.57
CA ILE A 59 -23.98 7.94 5.88
C ILE A 59 -24.85 8.73 6.85
N ASN A 60 -24.85 8.30 8.11
CA ASN A 60 -25.55 8.95 9.19
C ASN A 60 -24.63 9.95 9.89
N TYR A 61 -25.13 11.16 10.07
CA TYR A 61 -24.56 12.21 10.88
C TYR A 61 -25.54 12.47 12.03
N GLY A 62 -25.26 11.89 13.20
CA GLY A 62 -26.24 11.85 14.29
C GLY A 62 -27.45 10.99 13.93
N THR A 63 -28.66 11.58 13.99
CA THR A 63 -29.92 10.87 13.68
C THR A 63 -30.36 10.99 12.23
N GLU A 64 -29.67 11.80 11.43
CA GLU A 64 -30.05 12.08 10.04
C GLU A 64 -29.14 11.34 9.06
N SER A 65 -29.70 10.98 7.90
CA SER A 65 -29.02 10.25 6.84
C SER A 65 -28.82 11.14 5.62
N TYR A 66 -27.60 11.12 5.08
CA TYR A 66 -27.22 11.91 3.91
C TYR A 66 -26.67 11.00 2.82
N PRO A 67 -27.05 11.19 1.54
CA PRO A 67 -26.44 10.46 0.44
C PRO A 67 -24.92 10.65 0.45
N MET A 68 -24.17 9.64 -0.01
CA MET A 68 -22.72 9.71 -0.01
C MET A 68 -22.14 9.50 -1.41
N LEU A 69 -21.22 10.38 -1.79
CA LEU A 69 -20.45 10.24 -3.03
C LEU A 69 -19.29 9.25 -2.81
N HIS A 70 -18.94 8.51 -3.86
CA HIS A 70 -17.79 7.61 -3.83
C HIS A 70 -16.52 8.38 -3.41
N LEU A 71 -15.93 7.97 -2.28
CA LEU A 71 -14.75 8.59 -1.66
C LEU A 71 -14.90 10.09 -1.33
N GLY A 72 -16.12 10.52 -1.00
CA GLY A 72 -16.40 11.89 -0.59
C GLY A 72 -16.51 12.87 -1.76
N LEU A 73 -16.51 14.15 -1.45
CA LEU A 73 -16.90 15.24 -2.37
C LEU A 73 -15.75 16.18 -2.74
N ILE A 74 -14.69 16.25 -1.93
CA ILE A 74 -13.71 17.33 -2.05
C ILE A 74 -12.95 17.33 -3.39
N LYS A 75 -12.68 16.14 -3.94
CA LYS A 75 -12.01 15.94 -5.24
C LYS A 75 -12.79 16.53 -6.42
N ASP A 76 -14.10 16.72 -6.25
CA ASP A 76 -14.99 17.24 -7.28
C ASP A 76 -15.23 18.75 -7.15
N MET A 77 -14.75 19.38 -6.07
CA MET A 77 -14.92 20.82 -5.85
C MET A 77 -13.87 21.65 -6.59
N ASP A 78 -14.21 22.91 -6.86
CA ASP A 78 -13.25 23.90 -7.35
C ASP A 78 -12.62 24.68 -6.19
N PHE A 79 -11.31 24.86 -6.28
CA PHE A 79 -10.50 25.56 -5.28
C PHE A 79 -9.97 26.89 -5.82
N GLN A 80 -9.78 27.85 -4.92
CA GLN A 80 -9.16 29.13 -5.21
C GLN A 80 -7.76 29.19 -4.61
N ILE A 81 -6.83 29.86 -5.29
CA ILE A 81 -5.49 30.12 -4.74
C ILE A 81 -5.62 31.20 -3.67
N THR A 82 -5.33 30.86 -2.42
CA THR A 82 -5.38 31.81 -1.28
C THR A 82 -4.00 32.30 -0.88
N LYS A 83 -2.94 31.54 -1.17
CA LYS A 83 -1.56 31.96 -0.95
C LYS A 83 -0.64 31.39 -2.03
N LYS A 84 0.31 32.18 -2.49
CA LYS A 84 1.39 31.73 -3.38
C LYS A 84 2.71 32.30 -2.88
N GLY A 85 3.71 31.43 -2.72
CA GLY A 85 5.09 31.77 -2.41
C GLY A 85 6.03 31.31 -3.51
N ALA A 86 7.33 31.48 -3.31
CA ALA A 86 8.34 31.06 -4.29
C ALA A 86 8.30 29.55 -4.58
N HIS A 87 8.17 28.73 -3.54
CA HIS A 87 8.18 27.26 -3.62
C HIS A 87 6.95 26.61 -2.96
N SER A 88 5.83 27.33 -2.89
CA SER A 88 4.60 26.81 -2.28
C SER A 88 3.33 27.47 -2.82
N VAL A 89 2.23 26.74 -2.83
CA VAL A 89 0.88 27.28 -3.09
C VAL A 89 -0.11 26.69 -2.10
N THR A 90 -1.04 27.52 -1.63
CA THR A 90 -2.21 27.10 -0.86
C THR A 90 -3.46 27.35 -1.69
N LEU A 91 -4.27 26.31 -1.83
CA LEU A 91 -5.58 26.34 -2.47
C LEU A 91 -6.64 26.08 -1.40
N SER A 92 -7.75 26.82 -1.43
CA SER A 92 -8.83 26.67 -0.45
C SER A 92 -10.20 26.62 -1.12
N THR A 93 -11.13 25.93 -0.48
CA THR A 93 -12.56 25.90 -0.82
C THR A 93 -13.40 25.84 0.45
N MET A 94 -14.69 26.15 0.35
CA MET A 94 -15.61 26.16 1.48
C MET A 94 -16.88 25.38 1.13
N SER A 95 -17.54 24.83 2.15
CA SER A 95 -18.88 24.27 2.03
C SER A 95 -19.86 25.27 1.42
N ASN A 96 -20.85 24.74 0.70
CA ASN A 96 -21.96 25.49 0.14
C ASN A 96 -23.25 24.65 0.22
N GLU A 97 -24.34 25.17 -0.33
CA GLU A 97 -25.65 24.50 -0.30
C GLU A 97 -25.66 23.14 -1.03
N GLU A 98 -24.83 22.94 -2.05
CA GLU A 98 -24.69 21.64 -2.73
C GLU A 98 -23.96 20.63 -1.84
N THR A 99 -22.85 21.04 -1.21
CA THR A 99 -22.10 20.14 -0.31
C THR A 99 -22.94 19.69 0.88
N LYS A 100 -23.84 20.55 1.37
CA LYS A 100 -24.74 20.25 2.50
C LYS A 100 -25.75 19.15 2.20
N GLN A 101 -26.00 18.84 0.92
CA GLN A 101 -26.83 17.70 0.54
C GLN A 101 -26.18 16.35 0.86
N TYR A 102 -24.85 16.31 0.97
CA TYR A 102 -24.07 15.09 1.25
C TYR A 102 -23.40 15.12 2.64
N TYR A 103 -23.09 16.31 3.14
CA TYR A 103 -22.33 16.52 4.37
C TYR A 103 -22.82 17.78 5.11
N PRO A 104 -23.58 17.64 6.23
CA PRO A 104 -24.34 18.74 6.84
C PRO A 104 -23.51 19.66 7.73
N TYR A 105 -22.32 20.04 7.29
CA TYR A 105 -21.40 20.86 8.07
C TYR A 105 -20.85 22.00 7.22
N ASP A 106 -20.81 23.20 7.80
CA ASP A 106 -20.03 24.30 7.28
C ASP A 106 -18.52 24.06 7.53
N PHE A 107 -17.72 24.04 6.48
CA PHE A 107 -16.27 23.79 6.57
C PHE A 107 -15.48 24.67 5.62
N GLU A 108 -14.22 24.88 5.97
CA GLU A 108 -13.19 25.31 5.02
C GLU A 108 -12.16 24.19 4.89
N PHE A 109 -11.75 23.91 3.65
CA PHE A 109 -10.72 22.94 3.33
C PHE A 109 -9.61 23.62 2.55
N SER A 110 -8.38 23.50 3.01
CA SER A 110 -7.20 24.04 2.34
C SER A 110 -6.17 22.97 2.07
N VAL A 111 -5.52 23.04 0.91
CA VAL A 111 -4.42 22.19 0.49
C VAL A 111 -3.20 23.06 0.28
N THR A 112 -2.12 22.78 0.99
CA THR A 112 -0.83 23.44 0.75
C THR A 112 0.14 22.45 0.17
N PHE A 113 0.69 22.81 -0.99
CA PHE A 113 1.85 22.16 -1.60
C PHE A 113 3.08 22.99 -1.28
N ARG A 114 4.13 22.38 -0.74
CA ARG A 114 5.41 23.03 -0.45
C ARG A 114 6.55 22.16 -0.95
N LEU A 115 7.37 22.71 -1.83
CA LEU A 115 8.56 22.07 -2.37
C LEU A 115 9.80 22.56 -1.60
N ARG A 116 10.52 21.65 -0.96
CA ARG A 116 11.79 21.89 -0.24
C ARG A 116 12.86 21.03 -0.89
N GLU A 117 13.77 21.63 -1.65
CA GLU A 117 14.72 20.87 -2.48
C GLU A 117 13.97 19.84 -3.33
N THR A 118 14.16 18.54 -3.10
CA THR A 118 13.47 17.43 -3.79
C THR A 118 12.25 16.90 -3.03
N GLU A 119 11.93 17.40 -1.84
CA GLU A 119 10.77 16.95 -1.07
C GLU A 119 9.54 17.80 -1.40
N LEU A 120 8.46 17.14 -1.84
CA LEU A 120 7.12 17.73 -1.92
C LEU A 120 6.30 17.35 -0.69
N GLU A 121 6.05 18.33 0.18
CA GLU A 121 5.08 18.22 1.27
C GLU A 121 3.69 18.65 0.81
N ILE A 122 2.70 17.85 1.19
CA ILE A 122 1.28 18.09 0.95
C ILE A 122 0.58 18.12 2.31
N SER A 123 -0.11 19.23 2.57
CA SER A 123 -0.82 19.45 3.83
C SER A 123 -2.29 19.73 3.57
N TYR A 124 -3.16 18.95 4.20
CA TYR A 124 -4.61 19.20 4.24
C TYR A 124 -4.98 19.89 5.54
N THR A 125 -5.60 21.06 5.47
CA THR A 125 -6.14 21.75 6.65
C THR A 125 -7.66 21.78 6.56
N VAL A 126 -8.32 21.26 7.59
CA VAL A 126 -9.77 21.26 7.72
C VAL A 126 -10.15 22.17 8.87
N SER A 127 -11.05 23.12 8.63
CA SER A 127 -11.62 24.02 9.63
C SER A 127 -13.11 23.72 9.78
N ASN A 128 -13.56 23.48 11.00
CA ASN A 128 -14.98 23.38 11.33
C ASN A 128 -15.55 24.80 11.54
N LEU A 129 -16.49 25.23 10.70
CA LEU A 129 -17.12 26.55 10.80
C LEU A 129 -18.48 26.50 11.53
N ASN A 130 -18.89 25.32 11.99
CA ASN A 130 -20.14 25.11 12.70
C ASN A 130 -20.02 25.45 14.18
N LYS A 131 -21.18 25.49 14.84
CA LYS A 131 -21.29 25.57 16.31
C LYS A 131 -21.23 24.21 17.01
N SER A 132 -21.27 23.11 16.26
CA SER A 132 -21.24 21.73 16.74
C SER A 132 -19.97 21.01 16.33
N ASP A 133 -19.69 19.87 16.95
CA ASP A 133 -18.60 18.98 16.54
C ASP A 133 -18.84 18.46 15.11
N MET A 134 -17.76 18.31 14.35
CA MET A 134 -17.77 17.93 12.93
C MET A 134 -16.96 16.65 12.70
N PRO A 135 -17.62 15.49 12.49
CA PRO A 135 -16.97 14.22 12.22
C PRO A 135 -16.65 14.01 10.73
N PHE A 136 -15.45 13.55 10.40
CA PHE A 136 -15.05 13.24 9.03
C PHE A 136 -13.94 12.18 8.95
N LEU A 137 -13.77 11.61 7.77
CA LEU A 137 -12.60 10.86 7.33
C LEU A 137 -11.79 11.71 6.37
N ILE A 138 -10.47 11.51 6.35
CA ILE A 138 -9.56 12.27 5.50
C ILE A 138 -8.39 11.43 5.02
N GLY A 139 -7.93 11.66 3.79
CA GLY A 139 -6.80 10.95 3.24
C GLY A 139 -6.38 11.38 1.84
N GLY A 140 -5.19 10.93 1.44
CA GLY A 140 -4.67 11.07 0.07
C GLY A 140 -4.87 9.82 -0.77
N HIS A 141 -4.58 9.93 -2.07
CA HIS A 141 -4.66 8.83 -3.03
C HIS A 141 -3.64 9.04 -4.18
N THR A 142 -2.37 9.22 -3.84
CA THR A 142 -1.35 9.62 -4.83
C THR A 142 -0.85 8.41 -5.61
N ASN A 143 -0.98 8.43 -6.93
CA ASN A 143 -0.49 7.39 -7.84
C ASN A 143 0.94 7.69 -8.30
N PHE A 144 1.89 6.87 -7.88
CA PHE A 144 3.29 6.92 -8.29
C PHE A 144 3.54 5.96 -9.45
N LEU A 145 4.28 6.39 -10.47
CA LEU A 145 4.74 5.53 -11.54
C LEU A 145 5.57 4.39 -10.96
N CYS A 146 5.26 3.16 -11.39
CA CYS A 146 5.94 1.95 -10.97
C CYS A 146 5.69 0.88 -12.04
N PRO A 147 6.68 0.54 -12.88
CA PRO A 147 8.08 0.99 -12.82
C PRO A 147 8.26 2.48 -13.09
N MET A 148 9.36 3.05 -12.57
CA MET A 148 9.74 4.45 -12.81
C MET A 148 10.46 4.62 -14.15
N GLU A 149 11.22 3.61 -14.59
CA GLU A 149 11.91 3.61 -15.89
C GLU A 149 11.25 2.66 -16.91
N ALA A 150 11.45 2.95 -18.19
CA ALA A 150 10.71 2.30 -19.29
C ALA A 150 11.09 0.83 -19.53
N ASP A 151 12.30 0.41 -19.18
CA ASP A 151 12.83 -0.94 -19.37
C ASP A 151 12.65 -1.86 -18.15
N GLU A 152 12.03 -1.34 -17.10
CA GLU A 152 11.84 -2.03 -15.83
C GLU A 152 10.45 -2.67 -15.71
N LYS A 153 10.27 -3.47 -14.67
CA LYS A 153 9.02 -4.11 -14.30
C LYS A 153 8.66 -3.81 -12.86
N LEU A 154 7.36 -3.81 -12.57
CA LEU A 154 6.86 -3.64 -11.20
C LEU A 154 7.45 -4.70 -10.24
N GLU A 155 7.65 -5.93 -10.70
CA GLU A 155 8.22 -7.02 -9.91
C GLU A 155 9.70 -6.85 -9.53
N GLU A 156 10.38 -5.83 -10.05
CA GLU A 156 11.74 -5.46 -9.63
C GLU A 156 11.75 -4.48 -8.45
N TYR A 157 10.58 -3.99 -8.05
CA TYR A 157 10.43 -3.04 -6.95
C TYR A 157 10.00 -3.72 -5.66
N CYS A 158 10.45 -3.14 -4.54
CA CYS A 158 10.11 -3.53 -3.19
C CYS A 158 9.53 -2.34 -2.41
N LEU A 159 8.86 -2.66 -1.31
CA LEU A 159 8.48 -1.71 -0.27
C LEU A 159 9.24 -2.00 1.02
N SER A 160 10.03 -1.03 1.49
CA SER A 160 10.67 -1.07 2.81
C SER A 160 9.96 -0.12 3.76
N PHE A 161 9.32 -0.67 4.79
CA PHE A 161 8.78 0.15 5.88
C PHE A 161 9.89 0.46 6.88
N ALA A 162 9.91 1.67 7.43
CA ALA A 162 10.92 2.06 8.41
C ALA A 162 10.77 1.34 9.78
N ASP A 163 9.67 0.63 10.02
CA ASP A 163 9.53 -0.22 11.21
C ASP A 163 10.56 -1.36 11.16
N ALA A 164 11.50 -1.37 12.11
CA ALA A 164 12.62 -2.32 12.16
C ALA A 164 12.25 -3.81 12.21
N ASP A 165 10.98 -4.17 12.44
CA ASP A 165 10.51 -5.55 12.48
C ASP A 165 9.81 -6.01 11.19
N LYS A 166 9.85 -5.22 10.12
CA LYS A 166 9.19 -5.52 8.84
C LYS A 166 10.21 -5.80 7.73
N GLU A 167 10.16 -7.03 7.23
CA GLU A 167 10.86 -7.40 5.99
C GLU A 167 10.32 -6.60 4.80
N ASP A 168 11.21 -6.37 3.81
CA ASP A 168 10.84 -5.81 2.52
C ASP A 168 9.73 -6.63 1.85
N ILE A 169 8.81 -5.93 1.20
CA ILE A 169 7.69 -6.54 0.48
C ILE A 169 7.94 -6.42 -1.02
N PRO A 170 8.33 -7.50 -1.72
CA PRO A 170 8.43 -7.52 -3.17
C PRO A 170 7.07 -7.24 -3.79
N LEU A 171 7.03 -6.34 -4.78
CA LEU A 171 5.80 -6.01 -5.47
C LEU A 171 5.41 -7.09 -6.48
N THR A 172 4.11 -7.37 -6.56
CA THR A 172 3.52 -8.14 -7.66
C THR A 172 2.16 -7.56 -8.00
N HIS A 173 1.74 -7.64 -9.26
CA HIS A 173 0.40 -7.16 -9.63
C HIS A 173 -0.73 -7.88 -8.88
N GLN A 174 -0.56 -9.16 -8.58
CA GLN A 174 -1.57 -10.00 -7.90
C GLN A 174 -1.90 -9.51 -6.49
N MET A 175 -0.97 -8.79 -5.83
CA MET A 175 -1.22 -8.20 -4.52
C MET A 175 -2.42 -7.24 -4.52
N PHE A 176 -2.74 -6.62 -5.66
CA PHE A 176 -3.80 -5.62 -5.75
C PHE A 176 -5.12 -6.17 -6.31
N ASP A 177 -5.20 -7.47 -6.63
CA ASP A 177 -6.40 -8.07 -7.23
C ASP A 177 -7.62 -8.11 -6.28
N SER A 178 -7.38 -7.95 -4.98
CA SER A 178 -8.42 -7.86 -3.95
C SER A 178 -8.72 -6.43 -3.50
N GLY A 179 -8.16 -5.43 -4.19
CA GLY A 179 -8.30 -4.01 -3.84
C GLY A 179 -7.14 -3.49 -2.99
N THR A 180 -7.43 -2.53 -2.11
CA THR A 180 -6.41 -1.83 -1.32
C THR A 180 -5.85 -2.72 -0.21
N ASN A 181 -4.53 -2.88 -0.17
CA ASN A 181 -3.81 -3.46 0.95
C ASN A 181 -3.58 -2.37 2.01
N LEU A 182 -4.17 -2.54 3.19
CA LEU A 182 -4.14 -1.52 4.24
C LEU A 182 -3.20 -1.91 5.37
N TYR A 183 -2.27 -1.02 5.67
CA TYR A 183 -1.28 -1.16 6.72
C TYR A 183 -1.58 -0.12 7.82
N ASP A 184 -1.45 -0.53 9.08
CA ASP A 184 -1.60 0.34 10.26
C ASP A 184 -0.59 -0.05 11.37
N GLN A 185 -0.72 0.53 12.56
CA GLN A 185 0.14 0.22 13.73
C GLN A 185 1.64 0.50 13.52
N PHE A 186 1.95 1.54 12.75
CA PHE A 186 3.30 2.02 12.55
C PHE A 186 3.92 2.60 13.82
N THR A 187 5.15 2.21 14.10
CA THR A 187 6.09 2.93 14.98
C THR A 187 6.68 4.12 14.23
N GLU A 188 7.00 3.94 12.94
CA GLU A 188 7.48 4.97 12.04
C GLU A 188 6.62 5.10 10.79
N ARG A 189 6.23 6.32 10.44
CA ARG A 189 5.31 6.60 9.31
C ARG A 189 6.09 7.01 8.07
N LYS A 190 6.99 6.11 7.65
CA LYS A 190 7.86 6.24 6.48
C LYS A 190 7.90 4.90 5.74
N VAL A 191 7.82 4.95 4.42
CA VAL A 191 7.99 3.78 3.54
C VAL A 191 8.79 4.20 2.31
N LYS A 192 9.64 3.30 1.82
CA LYS A 192 10.41 3.45 0.58
C LYS A 192 9.80 2.54 -0.48
N LEU A 193 9.52 3.07 -1.67
CA LEU A 193 9.32 2.30 -2.90
C LEU A 193 10.63 2.35 -3.67
N HIS A 194 11.25 1.22 -3.96
CA HIS A 194 12.61 1.22 -4.51
C HIS A 194 12.86 -0.01 -5.37
N LYS A 195 13.77 0.12 -6.33
CA LYS A 195 14.42 -1.00 -7.00
C LYS A 195 15.84 -1.11 -6.45
N ASN A 196 16.10 -2.10 -5.58
CA ASN A 196 17.40 -2.32 -4.93
C ASN A 196 18.01 -1.06 -4.28
N PHE A 197 17.16 -0.13 -3.83
CA PHE A 197 17.54 1.19 -3.31
C PHE A 197 18.23 2.11 -4.33
N GLU A 198 18.49 1.71 -5.58
CA GLU A 198 19.19 2.56 -6.56
C GLU A 198 18.37 3.81 -6.94
N HIS A 199 17.07 3.63 -7.15
CA HIS A 199 16.10 4.71 -7.36
C HIS A 199 14.74 4.31 -6.82
N GLY A 200 13.92 5.32 -6.56
CA GLY A 200 12.67 5.12 -5.84
C GLY A 200 12.02 6.41 -5.35
N VAL A 201 11.06 6.23 -4.45
CA VAL A 201 10.37 7.30 -3.74
C VAL A 201 10.36 6.98 -2.25
N VAL A 202 10.72 7.97 -1.45
CA VAL A 202 10.47 7.97 -0.02
C VAL A 202 9.13 8.65 0.23
N PHE A 203 8.28 8.02 1.03
CA PHE A 203 6.97 8.55 1.39
C PHE A 203 6.82 8.62 2.90
N GLN A 204 6.52 9.82 3.42
CA GLN A 204 6.35 10.08 4.84
C GLN A 204 4.91 10.55 5.11
N PHE A 205 4.28 10.07 6.18
CA PHE A 205 2.86 10.33 6.45
C PHE A 205 2.59 10.49 7.96
N PRO A 206 3.30 11.40 8.65
CA PRO A 206 3.31 11.49 10.11
C PRO A 206 1.91 11.67 10.73
N ASP A 207 1.02 12.37 10.04
CA ASP A 207 -0.30 12.71 10.58
C ASP A 207 -1.40 11.68 10.24
N PHE A 208 -1.07 10.58 9.52
CA PHE A 208 -2.03 9.55 9.10
C PHE A 208 -1.73 8.18 9.72
N PRO A 209 -2.66 7.56 10.46
CA PRO A 209 -2.41 6.30 11.17
C PRO A 209 -2.32 5.07 10.26
N GLN A 210 -2.73 5.21 9.00
CA GLN A 210 -2.81 4.11 8.04
C GLN A 210 -2.18 4.51 6.71
N LEU A 211 -1.65 3.51 6.01
CA LEU A 211 -1.24 3.61 4.61
C LEU A 211 -1.94 2.50 3.82
N GLY A 212 -2.79 2.89 2.87
CA GLY A 212 -3.32 2.00 1.85
C GLY A 212 -2.37 1.94 0.65
N LEU A 213 -2.22 0.75 0.08
CA LEU A 213 -1.49 0.50 -1.15
C LEU A 213 -2.41 -0.13 -2.17
N TRP A 214 -2.47 0.44 -3.37
CA TRP A 214 -3.45 0.03 -4.37
C TRP A 214 -2.94 0.17 -5.80
N SER A 215 -3.40 -0.72 -6.67
CA SER A 215 -3.34 -0.58 -8.13
C SER A 215 -4.64 -1.16 -8.70
N PRO A 216 -5.15 -0.70 -9.86
CA PRO A 216 -6.37 -1.21 -10.45
C PRO A 216 -6.36 -2.75 -10.58
N PRO A 217 -7.30 -3.46 -9.95
CA PRO A 217 -7.32 -4.93 -9.94
C PRO A 217 -7.32 -5.51 -11.36
N LYS A 218 -6.50 -6.53 -11.60
CA LYS A 218 -6.43 -7.28 -12.86
C LYS A 218 -6.16 -6.43 -14.12
N LYS A 219 -5.63 -5.21 -13.97
CA LYS A 219 -5.25 -4.35 -15.10
C LYS A 219 -3.75 -4.31 -15.35
N ASN A 220 -2.91 -4.74 -14.41
CA ASN A 220 -1.46 -4.59 -14.46
C ASN A 220 -1.05 -3.14 -14.77
N ALA A 221 -1.60 -2.18 -14.02
CA ALA A 221 -1.31 -0.78 -14.26
C ALA A 221 0.15 -0.45 -13.88
N PRO A 222 0.83 0.42 -14.64
CA PRO A 222 2.22 0.80 -14.38
C PRO A 222 2.30 1.90 -13.30
N PHE A 223 1.55 1.73 -12.21
CA PHE A 223 1.57 2.61 -11.06
C PHE A 223 1.15 1.88 -9.79
N ILE A 224 1.63 2.40 -8.65
CA ILE A 224 1.17 2.06 -7.32
C ILE A 224 0.64 3.31 -6.63
N CYS A 225 -0.49 3.18 -5.96
CA CYS A 225 -1.12 4.25 -5.21
C CYS A 225 -0.76 4.17 -3.74
N PHE A 226 -0.33 5.30 -3.17
CA PHE A 226 -0.06 5.45 -1.75
C PHE A 226 -1.17 6.32 -1.14
N GLN A 227 -1.81 5.77 -0.12
CA GLN A 227 -3.07 6.26 0.40
C GLN A 227 -2.98 6.51 1.92
N PRO A 228 -2.39 7.64 2.37
CA PRO A 228 -2.29 7.95 3.79
C PRO A 228 -3.67 8.33 4.33
N TRP A 229 -4.23 7.54 5.25
CA TRP A 229 -5.65 7.60 5.64
C TRP A 229 -5.90 7.71 7.14
N CYS A 230 -6.98 8.44 7.46
CA CYS A 230 -7.75 8.38 8.70
C CYS A 230 -9.14 7.80 8.37
N ALA A 231 -9.27 6.48 8.13
CA ALA A 231 -10.48 5.89 7.54
C ALA A 231 -11.00 4.59 8.18
N GLY A 232 -10.14 3.81 8.82
CA GLY A 232 -10.47 2.47 9.31
C GLY A 232 -10.21 1.38 8.27
N THR A 233 -10.53 0.13 8.60
CA THR A 233 -10.30 -1.04 7.71
C THR A 233 -11.45 -1.23 6.73
N VAL A 234 -11.23 -2.04 5.68
CA VAL A 234 -12.25 -2.36 4.66
C VAL A 234 -13.53 -2.93 5.28
N ASP A 235 -13.41 -3.80 6.29
CA ASP A 235 -14.56 -4.40 6.97
C ASP A 235 -15.39 -3.36 7.76
N GLU A 236 -14.74 -2.32 8.28
CA GLU A 236 -15.36 -1.23 9.02
C GLU A 236 -16.07 -0.22 8.10
N LEU A 237 -15.79 -0.25 6.78
CA LEU A 237 -16.41 0.64 5.80
C LEU A 237 -17.91 0.39 5.57
N SER A 238 -18.47 -0.69 6.14
CA SER A 238 -19.92 -0.92 6.16
C SER A 238 -20.66 -0.14 7.25
N GLN A 239 -19.94 0.43 8.23
CA GLN A 239 -20.51 1.25 9.29
C GLN A 239 -21.10 2.54 8.72
N LYS A 240 -22.41 2.73 8.91
CA LYS A 240 -23.16 3.89 8.42
C LYS A 240 -23.09 5.08 9.34
N ASP A 241 -22.87 4.87 10.64
CA ASP A 241 -22.68 5.97 11.59
C ASP A 241 -21.22 6.46 11.54
N ILE A 242 -21.00 7.66 10.98
CA ILE A 242 -19.66 8.22 10.80
C ILE A 242 -18.89 8.28 12.12
N ALA A 243 -19.56 8.59 13.24
CA ALA A 243 -18.94 8.79 14.53
C ALA A 243 -18.45 7.48 15.17
N LYS A 244 -18.90 6.33 14.64
CA LYS A 244 -18.47 5.00 15.07
C LYS A 244 -17.36 4.41 14.20
N ARG A 245 -16.93 5.11 13.16
CA ARG A 245 -15.84 4.63 12.30
C ARG A 245 -14.49 4.75 13.00
N LYS A 246 -13.64 3.74 12.82
CA LYS A 246 -12.27 3.77 13.31
C LYS A 246 -11.53 4.94 12.65
N TYR A 247 -10.70 5.62 13.43
CA TYR A 247 -9.95 6.81 13.01
C TYR A 247 -10.81 7.98 12.50
N VAL A 248 -12.11 8.01 12.82
CA VAL A 248 -12.92 9.22 12.60
C VAL A 248 -12.25 10.41 13.29
N GLN A 249 -12.13 11.49 12.54
CA GLN A 249 -11.68 12.76 13.06
C GLN A 249 -12.89 13.54 13.53
N ILE A 250 -12.83 14.13 14.71
CA ILE A 250 -13.87 15.01 15.23
C ILE A 250 -13.22 16.36 15.52
N LEU A 251 -13.64 17.39 14.80
CA LEU A 251 -13.23 18.77 15.08
C LEU A 251 -14.33 19.49 15.84
N SER A 252 -13.99 20.02 17.01
CA SER A 252 -14.93 20.88 17.74
C SER A 252 -15.21 22.19 17.01
N SER A 253 -16.30 22.83 17.42
CA SER A 253 -16.73 24.14 16.95
C SER A 253 -15.56 25.13 16.78
N HIS A 254 -15.42 25.69 15.58
CA HIS A 254 -14.40 26.70 15.22
C HIS A 254 -12.94 26.23 15.38
N GLN A 255 -12.69 24.92 15.45
CA GLN A 255 -11.33 24.35 15.45
C GLN A 255 -10.87 23.99 14.04
N SER A 256 -9.55 24.01 13.86
CA SER A 256 -8.89 23.56 12.65
C SER A 256 -7.83 22.52 12.97
N LYS A 257 -7.57 21.60 12.03
CA LYS A 257 -6.46 20.66 12.12
C LYS A 257 -5.82 20.44 10.76
N MET A 258 -4.50 20.29 10.79
CA MET A 258 -3.66 20.02 9.63
C MET A 258 -3.21 18.56 9.64
N TYR A 259 -3.15 17.95 8.45
CA TYR A 259 -2.66 16.60 8.20
C TYR A 259 -1.64 16.63 7.08
N ARG A 260 -0.44 16.12 7.34
CA ARG A 260 0.70 16.18 6.42
C ARG A 260 1.17 14.81 5.99
N PHE A 261 1.58 14.76 4.74
CA PHE A 261 2.42 13.71 4.17
C PHE A 261 3.36 14.36 3.15
N SER A 262 4.47 13.72 2.86
CA SER A 262 5.45 14.18 1.87
C SER A 262 6.00 13.02 1.08
N PHE A 263 6.60 13.35 -0.06
CA PHE A 263 7.44 12.42 -0.76
C PHE A 263 8.64 13.11 -1.41
N SER A 264 9.69 12.35 -1.65
CA SER A 264 10.88 12.77 -2.41
C SER A 264 11.40 11.59 -3.23
N PRO A 265 12.09 11.84 -4.34
CA PRO A 265 12.98 10.85 -4.93
C PRO A 265 13.94 10.29 -3.88
N LEU A 266 14.15 8.98 -3.91
CA LEU A 266 15.13 8.30 -3.05
C LEU A 266 16.54 8.86 -3.34
N GLN A 267 17.22 9.35 -2.31
CA GLN A 267 18.57 9.92 -2.44
C GLN A 267 19.64 8.88 -2.14
N LYS A 268 20.82 9.02 -2.76
CA LYS A 268 21.93 8.09 -2.57
C LYS A 268 22.40 7.97 -1.11
N GLU A 269 22.30 9.05 -0.34
CA GLU A 269 22.66 9.07 1.08
C GLU A 269 21.76 8.14 1.91
N GLU A 270 20.46 8.07 1.60
CA GLU A 270 19.55 7.13 2.26
C GLU A 270 19.84 5.67 1.89
N ILE A 271 20.49 5.43 0.75
CA ILE A 271 20.96 4.09 0.35
C ILE A 271 22.13 3.67 1.23
N GLU A 272 23.08 4.58 1.48
CA GLU A 272 24.27 4.27 2.27
C GLU A 272 23.90 3.91 3.71
N GLU A 273 22.98 4.65 4.34
CA GLU A 273 22.44 4.31 5.67
C GLU A 273 21.73 2.93 5.67
N ASP A 274 20.92 2.61 4.65
CA ASP A 274 20.23 1.31 4.58
C ASP A 274 21.19 0.15 4.35
N ILE A 275 22.24 0.34 3.52
CA ILE A 275 23.28 -0.67 3.30
C ILE A 275 24.04 -0.93 4.59
N GLU A 276 24.42 0.13 5.31
CA GLU A 276 25.09 0.00 6.60
C GLU A 276 24.22 -0.77 7.60
N ALA A 277 22.93 -0.41 7.73
CA ALA A 277 21.99 -1.13 8.58
C ALA A 277 21.84 -2.61 8.17
N THR A 278 21.73 -2.89 6.87
CA THR A 278 21.62 -4.26 6.35
C THR A 278 22.88 -5.08 6.61
N ILE A 279 24.06 -4.47 6.50
CA ILE A 279 25.33 -5.12 6.83
C ILE A 279 25.40 -5.41 8.33
N GLU A 280 25.00 -4.46 9.19
CA GLU A 280 24.96 -4.64 10.64
C GLU A 280 24.03 -5.78 11.05
N GLU A 281 22.81 -5.83 10.53
CA GLU A 281 21.86 -6.92 10.80
C GLU A 281 22.38 -8.29 10.34
N ASN A 282 22.96 -8.36 9.14
CA ASN A 282 23.53 -9.61 8.63
C ASN A 282 24.79 -10.03 9.40
N MET A 283 25.60 -9.08 9.88
CA MET A 283 26.75 -9.36 10.74
C MET A 283 26.32 -9.89 12.11
N GLU A 284 25.26 -9.35 12.69
CA GLU A 284 24.66 -9.86 13.95
C GLU A 284 24.13 -11.29 13.76
N TYR A 285 23.53 -11.59 12.60
CA TYR A 285 23.11 -12.94 12.21
C TYR A 285 24.27 -13.93 12.00
N ILE A 286 25.43 -13.45 11.52
CA ILE A 286 26.64 -14.28 11.34
C ILE A 286 27.30 -14.58 12.69
N GLU A 287 27.30 -13.65 13.65
CA GLU A 287 27.83 -13.88 14.99
C GLU A 287 27.02 -14.92 15.80
N ASP A 288 25.72 -15.04 15.53
CA ASP A 288 24.83 -16.05 16.16
C ASP A 288 24.85 -17.43 15.47
N MET A 289 25.53 -17.58 14.32
CA MET A 289 25.81 -18.88 13.73
C MET A 289 27.06 -19.50 14.35
N GLU A 290 26.90 -20.35 15.37
CA GLU A 290 27.94 -21.32 15.72
C GLU A 290 28.25 -22.16 14.47
N ILE A 291 29.35 -21.85 13.79
CA ILE A 291 29.92 -22.70 12.75
C ILE A 291 30.37 -23.99 13.44
N VAL A 292 29.48 -24.98 13.49
CA VAL A 292 29.84 -26.35 13.84
C VAL A 292 30.63 -26.91 12.66
N ILE A 293 31.93 -26.66 12.65
CA ILE A 293 32.85 -27.39 11.77
C ILE A 293 32.89 -28.83 12.29
N PRO A 294 32.36 -29.83 11.56
CA PRO A 294 32.49 -31.21 11.98
C PRO A 294 33.98 -31.55 12.03
N LYS A 295 34.46 -31.99 13.20
CA LYS A 295 35.84 -32.50 13.33
C LYS A 295 35.99 -33.72 12.44
N PHE A 296 36.97 -33.65 11.55
CA PHE A 296 37.41 -34.72 10.67
C PHE A 296 38.11 -35.83 11.48
N ASP A 297 37.41 -36.54 12.37
CA ASP A 297 38.03 -37.63 13.15
C ASP A 297 37.12 -38.85 13.43
N ASP A 298 35.90 -38.92 12.88
CA ASP A 298 34.99 -40.07 13.10
C ASP A 298 34.66 -40.88 11.83
N ILE A 299 35.64 -41.05 10.92
CA ILE A 299 35.56 -42.10 9.88
C ILE A 299 36.63 -43.15 10.19
N LYS A 300 36.24 -44.18 10.96
CA LYS A 300 37.04 -45.38 11.12
C LYS A 300 37.10 -46.16 9.80
N PRO A 301 38.28 -46.62 9.35
CA PRO A 301 38.37 -47.57 8.26
C PRO A 301 38.04 -48.97 8.79
N SER A 302 36.93 -49.57 8.35
CA SER A 302 36.71 -51.01 8.48
C SER A 302 37.28 -51.71 7.26
N GLY A 303 38.26 -52.60 7.48
CA GLY A 303 39.01 -53.29 6.45
C GLY A 303 38.30 -54.45 5.76
N THR A 304 38.85 -54.76 4.57
CA THR A 304 39.21 -56.07 3.99
C THR A 304 38.19 -57.21 3.94
N ASN A 305 37.87 -57.63 2.70
CA ASN A 305 37.96 -59.01 2.16
C ASN A 305 37.71 -58.91 0.63
N SER A 306 38.73 -59.10 -0.21
CA SER A 306 39.18 -60.36 -0.86
C SER A 306 38.24 -60.88 -1.96
N ASP A 307 38.77 -60.84 -3.20
CA ASP A 307 38.63 -61.79 -4.32
C ASP A 307 37.24 -62.28 -4.77
N SER A 308 36.89 -61.99 -6.04
CA SER A 308 36.92 -63.00 -7.11
C SER A 308 36.35 -62.46 -8.42
N GLU A 309 37.06 -62.71 -9.52
CA GLU A 309 36.58 -62.65 -10.91
C GLU A 309 35.31 -63.49 -11.13
N SER A 310 34.40 -63.03 -11.99
CA SER A 310 33.93 -63.84 -13.13
C SER A 310 33.04 -63.02 -14.07
N THR A 311 33.36 -63.17 -15.34
CA THR A 311 32.64 -62.76 -16.55
C THR A 311 31.23 -63.37 -16.67
N VAL A 312 30.35 -62.72 -17.43
CA VAL A 312 29.78 -63.21 -18.72
C VAL A 312 28.52 -62.43 -19.10
N ASP A 313 28.51 -62.05 -20.37
CA ASP A 313 27.44 -61.57 -21.25
C ASP A 313 26.02 -62.10 -21.01
N THR A 314 25.00 -61.27 -21.30
CA THR A 314 24.32 -61.31 -22.60
C THR A 314 23.21 -60.27 -22.70
N LYS A 315 23.09 -59.75 -23.91
CA LYS A 315 22.20 -58.68 -24.39
C LYS A 315 20.94 -59.32 -25.02
N PRO A 316 20.06 -58.61 -25.76
CA PRO A 316 18.69 -58.28 -25.38
C PRO A 316 17.62 -58.85 -26.33
N ASN A 317 16.34 -58.54 -26.12
CA ASN A 317 15.33 -58.35 -27.19
C ASN A 317 14.12 -57.59 -26.61
N ARG A 318 13.69 -56.46 -27.19
CA ARG A 318 12.79 -56.31 -28.37
C ARG A 318 11.45 -56.98 -28.16
N ASP A 319 10.30 -56.47 -28.60
CA ASP A 319 9.83 -55.21 -29.18
C ASP A 319 8.29 -55.40 -29.22
N VAL A 320 7.58 -54.37 -29.69
CA VAL A 320 6.33 -54.43 -30.46
C VAL A 320 5.03 -54.15 -29.70
N ASP A 321 4.66 -52.87 -29.76
CA ASP A 321 3.40 -52.32 -30.29
C ASP A 321 2.19 -53.25 -30.48
N THR A 322 0.99 -52.75 -30.16
CA THR A 322 0.02 -52.25 -31.17
C THR A 322 -1.32 -51.83 -30.53
N THR A 323 -1.61 -50.54 -30.65
CA THR A 323 -2.84 -49.88 -31.15
C THR A 323 -4.26 -50.39 -30.81
N SER A 324 -5.11 -49.38 -30.46
CA SER A 324 -6.48 -49.13 -31.01
C SER A 324 -7.60 -50.11 -30.61
N SER A 325 -8.88 -49.78 -30.45
CA SER A 325 -9.75 -48.60 -30.34
C SER A 325 -11.13 -49.22 -30.05
N ASN A 326 -12.04 -48.51 -29.36
CA ASN A 326 -13.41 -48.24 -29.84
C ASN A 326 -14.39 -47.85 -28.72
N ASN A 327 -15.19 -46.85 -29.11
CA ASN A 327 -16.38 -46.26 -28.50
C ASN A 327 -17.48 -47.28 -28.18
N THR A 328 -18.34 -46.96 -27.20
CA THR A 328 -19.74 -46.54 -27.46
C THR A 328 -20.55 -46.23 -26.18
N GLU A 329 -21.19 -45.06 -26.22
CA GLU A 329 -22.60 -44.77 -25.90
C GLU A 329 -23.23 -44.87 -24.48
N ASN A 330 -23.86 -43.74 -24.14
CA ASN A 330 -25.28 -43.54 -23.80
C ASN A 330 -25.71 -43.17 -22.36
N LYS A 331 -26.27 -41.95 -22.32
CA LYS A 331 -27.54 -41.49 -21.73
C LYS A 331 -27.72 -41.22 -20.23
N GLU A 332 -28.02 -39.93 -20.00
CA GLU A 332 -29.14 -39.35 -19.23
C GLU A 332 -29.54 -39.98 -17.89
N ASN A 333 -29.46 -39.17 -16.82
CA ASN A 333 -30.65 -38.65 -16.14
C ASN A 333 -30.27 -37.66 -15.03
N GLY A 334 -31.01 -36.55 -14.95
CA GLY A 334 -30.90 -35.59 -13.86
C GLY A 334 -31.56 -36.08 -12.57
N ILE A 335 -31.23 -35.44 -11.43
CA ILE A 335 -32.14 -35.08 -10.32
C ILE A 335 -31.39 -34.24 -9.26
N LYS A 336 -31.98 -33.05 -9.03
CA LYS A 336 -32.12 -32.23 -7.80
C LYS A 336 -31.06 -32.26 -6.68
N LYS A 337 -30.56 -31.04 -6.41
CA LYS A 337 -30.41 -30.34 -5.10
C LYS A 337 -30.10 -31.19 -3.86
N LYS A 338 -28.93 -30.94 -3.26
CA LYS A 338 -28.76 -30.88 -1.80
C LYS A 338 -27.74 -29.82 -1.39
N LYS A 339 -28.19 -28.96 -0.47
CA LYS A 339 -27.40 -28.03 0.34
C LYS A 339 -26.16 -28.74 0.92
N LYS A 340 -24.99 -28.12 0.85
CA LYS A 340 -23.90 -28.36 1.80
C LYS A 340 -23.43 -27.03 2.36
N ALA A 341 -23.74 -26.81 3.63
CA ALA A 341 -23.01 -25.91 4.48
C ALA A 341 -21.58 -26.44 4.60
N SER A 342 -20.59 -25.62 4.26
CA SER A 342 -19.19 -25.91 4.54
C SER A 342 -18.81 -25.26 5.87
N SER A 343 -18.42 -26.12 6.80
CA SER A 343 -17.86 -25.84 8.10
C SER A 343 -16.55 -25.05 7.99
N LYS A 344 -16.46 -23.94 8.73
CA LYS A 344 -15.21 -23.24 9.05
C LYS A 344 -14.28 -24.16 9.87
N PRO A 345 -12.97 -24.22 9.58
CA PRO A 345 -11.99 -24.74 10.53
C PRO A 345 -11.65 -23.67 11.58
N ASN A 346 -11.83 -24.05 12.83
CA ASN A 346 -11.58 -23.27 14.03
C ASN A 346 -10.09 -23.43 14.41
N TYR A 347 -9.22 -22.50 14.01
CA TYR A 347 -7.79 -22.52 14.37
C TYR A 347 -7.52 -21.58 15.55
N ASN A 348 -7.86 -22.05 16.76
CA ASN A 348 -7.44 -21.38 17.98
C ASN A 348 -7.07 -22.42 19.04
N LYS A 349 -5.83 -22.94 18.97
CA LYS A 349 -5.18 -23.72 20.05
C LYS A 349 -3.70 -23.97 19.74
N LYS A 350 -2.85 -22.94 19.82
CA LYS A 350 -1.38 -23.13 19.99
C LYS A 350 -0.68 -21.89 20.58
N LYS A 351 -1.25 -21.27 21.62
CA LYS A 351 -0.55 -20.32 22.51
C LYS A 351 -0.84 -20.62 23.99
N LYS A 352 -0.57 -21.85 24.41
CA LYS A 352 -0.44 -22.24 25.84
C LYS A 352 0.58 -23.36 25.95
N LYS A 353 1.87 -23.03 25.75
CA LYS A 353 3.04 -23.79 26.26
C LYS A 353 4.34 -23.04 25.90
N ARG A 354 4.42 -21.77 26.28
CA ARG A 354 5.70 -21.02 26.35
C ARG A 354 5.60 -19.85 27.33
N LYS A 355 5.02 -20.12 28.50
CA LYS A 355 5.06 -19.27 29.71
C LYS A 355 5.22 -20.19 30.92
N MET A 356 6.34 -20.92 30.98
CA MET A 356 6.89 -21.55 32.18
C MET A 356 8.30 -22.07 31.84
N ARG A 357 9.25 -21.15 31.61
CA ARG A 357 10.72 -21.40 31.66
C ARG A 357 11.51 -20.09 31.49
N LYS A 358 11.14 -19.07 32.27
CA LYS A 358 12.00 -17.91 32.63
C LYS A 358 11.60 -17.49 34.06
N LYS A 359 11.88 -18.39 34.99
CA LYS A 359 11.96 -18.17 36.45
C LYS A 359 12.70 -19.37 37.02
N LYS A 360 14.03 -19.32 36.91
CA LYS A 360 15.06 -20.02 37.70
C LYS A 360 16.37 -20.00 36.91
N LYS A 361 17.17 -18.97 37.21
CA LYS A 361 18.64 -18.88 37.20
C LYS A 361 18.96 -17.37 37.34
N GLY A 362 19.28 -16.80 38.50
CA GLY A 362 19.54 -17.41 39.81
C GLY A 362 20.86 -18.16 39.81
#